data_AF-A0A3N5S0X7-F1
#
_entry.id   AF-A0A3N5S0X7-F1
#
_cell.length_a   1.000
_cell.length_b   1.000
_cell.length_c   1.000
_cell.angle_alpha   90.00
_cell.angle_beta   90.00
_cell.angle_gamma   90.00
#
_symmetry.space_group_name_H-M   'P 1'
#
loop_
_entity.id
_entity.type
_entity.pdbx_description
1 polymer ?
#
loop_
_entity_poly.entity_id
_entity_poly.type
_entity_poly.pdbx_seq_one_letter_code
_entity_poly.pdbx_strand_id
1 'polypeptide(L)'
;DGVLEKVATEYAYSISAGHSLVILLKDAFPINILPRLKDVPEIVTVYCATANPVEILFVDTEQGRAILGVADGFKPKGIETDDDIDERKKFLRNIGYKF
;
A
#
# COMPACT_ATOMS: atom_id res chain seq x y z
N ASP A 1 15.53 -5.43 8.82
CA ASP A 1 16.27 -4.17 8.61
C ASP A 1 15.85 -3.26 9.75
N GLY A 2 16.76 -2.96 10.68
CA GLY A 2 16.41 -2.28 11.93
C GLY A 2 15.84 -0.86 11.73
N VAL A 3 16.17 -0.20 10.61
CA VAL A 3 15.61 1.13 10.30
C VAL A 3 14.16 1.00 9.88
N LEU A 4 13.85 0.07 8.96
CA LEU A 4 12.48 -0.17 8.51
C LEU A 4 11.60 -0.68 9.65
N GLU A 5 12.11 -1.58 10.49
CA GLU A 5 11.39 -2.10 11.65
C GLU A 5 11.01 -0.97 12.63
N LYS A 6 11.94 -0.04 12.88
CA LYS A 6 11.69 1.13 13.73
C LYS A 6 10.59 2.02 13.14
N VAL A 7 10.69 2.38 11.86
CA VAL A 7 9.69 3.25 11.21
C VAL A 7 8.33 2.57 11.13
N ALA A 8 8.28 1.27 10.82
CA ALA A 8 7.03 0.50 10.83
C ALA A 8 6.37 0.48 12.22
N THR A 9 7.18 0.36 13.28
CA THR A 9 6.71 0.44 14.67
C THR A 9 6.14 1.82 15.00
N GLU A 10 6.82 2.90 14.60
CA GLU A 10 6.34 4.28 14.80
C GLU A 10 5.02 4.53 14.04
N TYR A 11 4.89 4.01 12.82
CA TYR A 11 3.65 4.10 12.05
C TYR A 11 2.51 3.29 12.68
N ALA A 12 2.75 2.04 13.08
CA ALA A 12 1.75 1.22 13.77
C ALA A 12 1.29 1.88 15.08
N TYR A 13 2.23 2.44 15.85
CA TYR A 13 1.92 3.19 17.06
C TYR A 13 1.12 4.46 16.77
N SER A 14 1.41 5.18 15.70
CA SER A 14 0.68 6.40 15.32
C SER A 14 -0.73 6.09 14.81
N ILE A 15 -0.89 4.96 14.11
CA ILE A 15 -2.19 4.46 13.65
C ILE A 15 -3.07 4.10 14.85
N SER A 16 -2.51 3.53 15.93
CA SER A 16 -3.22 3.18 17.18
C SER A 16 -4.47 2.31 17.01
N ALA A 17 -4.58 1.57 15.91
CA ALA A 17 -5.69 0.64 15.67
C ALA A 17 -5.26 -0.78 16.06
N GLY A 18 -6.04 -1.44 16.93
CA GLY A 18 -5.80 -2.83 17.32
C GLY A 18 -5.80 -3.76 16.11
N HIS A 19 -4.98 -4.81 16.15
CA HIS A 19 -4.84 -5.82 15.08
C HIS A 19 -4.46 -5.22 13.71
N SER A 20 -3.82 -4.04 13.68
CA SER A 20 -3.22 -3.50 12.46
C SER A 20 -1.78 -3.99 12.30
N LEU A 21 -1.37 -4.16 11.04
CA LEU A 21 -0.02 -4.57 10.65
C LEU A 21 0.53 -3.58 9.62
N VAL A 22 1.72 -3.05 9.87
CA VAL A 22 2.45 -2.17 8.95
C VAL A 22 3.69 -2.90 8.45
N ILE A 23 3.82 -3.02 7.12
CA ILE A 23 4.98 -3.62 6.47
C ILE A 23 5.64 -2.54 5.61
N LEU A 24 6.92 -2.27 5.86
CA LEU A 24 7.74 -1.44 4.98
C LEU A 24 8.66 -2.33 4.15
N LEU A 25 8.74 -2.04 2.86
CA LEU A 25 9.53 -2.79 1.90
C LEU A 25 10.67 -1.92 1.36
N LYS A 26 11.81 -2.56 1.12
CA LYS A 26 12.94 -2.03 0.38
C LYS A 26 13.47 -3.13 -0.53
N ASP A 27 13.95 -2.75 -1.71
CA ASP A 27 14.50 -3.67 -2.71
C ASP A 27 13.49 -4.76 -3.17
N ALA A 28 12.19 -4.51 -3.01
CA ALA A 28 11.08 -5.35 -3.41
C ALA A 28 9.84 -4.50 -3.69
N PHE A 29 8.89 -5.02 -4.48
CA PHE A 29 7.62 -4.37 -4.77
C PHE A 29 6.45 -5.12 -4.13
N PRO A 30 5.33 -4.44 -3.80
CA PRO A 30 4.14 -5.09 -3.27
C PRO A 30 3.66 -6.29 -4.08
N ILE A 31 3.71 -6.21 -5.41
CA ILE A 31 3.30 -7.30 -6.31
C ILE A 31 4.07 -8.61 -6.09
N ASN A 32 5.27 -8.56 -5.51
CA ASN A 32 6.08 -9.75 -5.25
C ASN A 32 5.57 -10.54 -4.03
N ILE A 33 4.94 -9.87 -3.06
CA ILE A 33 4.56 -10.48 -1.77
C ILE A 33 3.06 -10.52 -1.50
N LEU A 34 2.27 -9.64 -2.13
CA LEU A 34 0.84 -9.51 -1.89
C LEU A 34 0.06 -10.83 -2.04
N PRO A 35 0.31 -11.68 -3.05
CA PRO A 35 -0.36 -12.97 -3.14
C PRO A 35 -0.12 -13.84 -1.90
N ARG A 36 1.12 -13.87 -1.40
CA ARG A 36 1.49 -14.67 -0.22
C ARG A 36 0.91 -14.12 1.07
N LEU A 37 0.87 -12.79 1.21
CA LEU A 37 0.20 -12.15 2.36
C LEU A 37 -1.30 -12.49 2.40
N LYS A 38 -1.96 -12.53 1.24
CA LYS A 38 -3.38 -12.92 1.16
C LYS A 38 -3.64 -14.39 1.50
N ASP A 39 -2.63 -15.23 1.38
CA ASP A 39 -2.71 -16.65 1.76
C ASP A 39 -2.48 -16.88 3.28
N VAL A 40 -2.03 -15.86 4.02
CA VAL A 40 -1.81 -15.96 5.48
C VAL A 40 -3.17 -16.01 6.19
N PRO A 41 -3.51 -17.08 6.93
CA PRO A 41 -4.82 -17.23 7.56
C PRO A 41 -5.21 -16.11 8.54
N GLU A 42 -4.22 -15.46 9.15
CA GLU A 42 -4.41 -14.37 10.11
C GLU A 42 -4.66 -12.99 9.45
N ILE A 43 -4.37 -12.84 8.14
CA ILE A 43 -4.56 -11.58 7.44
C ILE A 43 -6.00 -11.48 6.93
N VAL A 44 -6.77 -10.58 7.55
CA VAL A 44 -8.19 -10.37 7.22
C VAL A 44 -8.36 -9.49 5.97
N THR A 45 -7.65 -8.36 5.94
CA THR A 45 -7.81 -7.33 4.90
C THR A 45 -6.49 -6.60 4.67
N VAL A 46 -6.19 -6.28 3.41
CA VAL A 46 -5.10 -5.37 3.04
C VAL A 46 -5.72 -4.03 2.64
N TYR A 47 -5.46 -2.97 3.40
CA TYR A 47 -5.99 -1.63 3.12
C TYR A 47 -5.27 -0.94 1.95
N CYS A 48 -3.94 -0.97 1.94
CA CYS A 48 -3.12 -0.30 0.92
C CYS A 48 -1.76 -1.02 0.80
N ALA A 49 -1.15 -0.97 -0.39
CA ALA A 49 0.23 -1.39 -0.61
C ALA A 49 0.83 -0.58 -1.76
N THR A 50 1.55 0.50 -1.43
CA THR A 50 1.96 1.54 -2.37
C THR A 50 3.30 2.16 -1.99
N ALA A 51 3.87 2.94 -2.91
CA ALA A 51 5.01 3.82 -2.66
C ALA A 51 4.61 5.32 -2.75
N ASN A 52 3.33 5.62 -3.00
CA ASN A 52 2.81 6.97 -2.98
C ASN A 52 2.71 7.52 -1.54
N PRO A 53 2.54 8.84 -1.36
CA PRO A 53 2.05 9.39 -0.11
C PRO A 53 0.71 8.75 0.29
N VAL A 54 0.55 8.40 1.56
CA VAL A 54 -0.66 7.76 2.09
C VAL A 54 -1.20 8.55 3.27
N GLU A 55 -2.52 8.78 3.27
CA GLU A 55 -3.26 9.21 4.45
C GLU A 55 -4.17 8.07 4.92
N ILE A 56 -4.23 7.86 6.23
CA ILE A 56 -5.11 6.85 6.84
C ILE A 56 -6.28 7.56 7.48
N LEU A 57 -7.49 7.20 7.07
CA LEU A 57 -8.73 7.69 7.63
C LEU A 57 -9.14 6.75 8.76
N PHE A 58 -9.25 7.30 9.96
CA PHE A 58 -9.69 6.56 11.13
C PHE A 58 -10.69 7.37 11.95
N VAL A 59 -11.46 6.66 12.77
CA VAL A 59 -12.35 7.25 13.77
C VAL A 59 -11.99 6.70 15.14
N ASP A 60 -11.90 7.60 16.11
CA ASP A 60 -11.77 7.25 17.51
C ASP A 60 -13.17 6.97 18.10
N THR A 61 -13.24 5.92 18.92
CA THR A 61 -14.42 5.50 19.68
C THR A 61 -14.05 5.48 21.17
N GLU A 62 -15.03 5.28 22.05
CA GLU A 62 -14.75 5.11 23.49
C GLU A 62 -13.83 3.91 23.80
N GLN A 63 -13.87 2.86 22.97
CA GLN A 63 -13.08 1.64 23.18
C GLN A 63 -11.69 1.70 22.52
N GLY A 64 -11.56 2.38 21.39
CA GLY A 64 -10.34 2.39 20.60
C GLY A 64 -10.54 3.01 19.21
N ARG A 65 -9.66 2.68 18.26
CA ARG A 65 -9.64 3.30 16.94
C ARG A 65 -9.94 2.31 15.82
N ALA A 66 -10.78 2.72 14.88
CA ALA A 66 -11.14 1.94 13.71
C ALA A 66 -10.58 2.59 12.42
N ILE A 67 -9.93 1.79 11.58
CA ILE A 67 -9.49 2.21 10.24
C ILE A 67 -10.68 2.16 9.29
N LEU A 68 -11.08 3.31 8.76
CA LEU A 68 -12.19 3.45 7.81
C LEU A 68 -11.73 3.31 6.36
N GLY A 69 -10.49 3.71 6.07
CA GLY A 69 -9.95 3.65 4.72
C GLY A 69 -8.61 4.36 4.58
N VAL A 70 -8.16 4.47 3.34
CA VAL A 70 -6.87 5.06 2.97
C VAL A 70 -7.04 5.95 1.75
N ALA A 71 -6.34 7.09 1.73
CA ALA A 71 -6.10 7.86 0.52
C ALA A 71 -4.69 7.52 0.02
N ASP A 72 -4.61 6.79 -1.10
CA ASP A 72 -3.37 6.38 -1.75
C ASP A 72 -3.05 7.34 -2.91
N GLY A 73 -2.09 8.23 -2.69
CA GLY A 73 -1.67 9.21 -3.68
C GLY A 73 -2.72 10.31 -3.91
N PHE A 74 -2.97 10.63 -5.18
CA PHE A 74 -3.69 11.82 -5.59
C PHE A 74 -4.89 11.50 -6.49
N LYS A 75 -5.83 12.44 -6.57
CA LYS A 75 -6.98 12.35 -7.48
C LYS A 75 -6.52 12.27 -8.95
N PRO A 76 -7.26 11.54 -9.82
CA PRO A 76 -6.95 11.48 -11.24
C PRO A 76 -7.03 12.88 -11.87
N LYS A 77 -6.11 13.18 -12.79
CA LYS A 77 -6.05 14.47 -13.51
C LYS A 77 -6.83 14.47 -14.82
N GLY A 78 -7.22 13.31 -15.32
CA GLY A 78 -7.88 13.12 -16.61
C GLY A 78 -8.06 11.64 -16.93
N ILE A 79 -8.50 11.37 -18.17
CA ILE A 79 -8.65 10.03 -18.73
C ILE A 79 -7.49 9.80 -19.70
N GLU A 80 -6.92 8.59 -19.72
CA GLU A 80 -5.84 8.23 -20.65
C GLU A 80 -6.27 8.34 -22.12
N THR A 81 -5.37 8.84 -22.96
CA THR A 81 -5.49 8.89 -24.42
C THR A 81 -4.87 7.64 -25.07
N ASP A 82 -5.04 7.46 -26.38
CA ASP A 82 -4.40 6.36 -27.11
C ASP A 82 -2.86 6.40 -27.02
N ASP A 83 -2.27 7.59 -27.00
CA ASP A 83 -0.82 7.77 -26.83
C ASP A 83 -0.36 7.34 -25.42
N ASP A 84 -1.12 7.69 -24.37
CA ASP A 84 -0.83 7.28 -22.99
C ASP A 84 -0.90 5.74 -22.83
N ILE A 85 -1.85 5.11 -23.53
CA ILE A 85 -2.01 3.64 -23.55
C ILE A 85 -0.77 2.97 -24.16
N ASP A 86 -0.29 3.50 -25.29
CA ASP A 86 0.89 2.96 -25.96
C ASP A 86 2.15 3.16 -25.10
N GLU A 87 2.26 4.30 -24.43
CA GLU A 87 3.37 4.58 -23.50
C GLU A 87 3.39 3.60 -22.32
N ARG A 88 2.28 3.42 -21.59
CA ARG A 88 2.27 2.51 -20.43
C ARG A 88 2.49 1.06 -20.82
N LYS A 89 2.01 0.62 -22.00
CA LYS A 89 2.26 -0.74 -22.50
C LYS A 89 3.73 -0.92 -22.88
N LYS A 90 4.34 0.07 -23.54
CA LYS A 90 5.77 0.08 -23.87
C LYS A 90 6.62 0.07 -22.60
N PHE A 91 6.25 0.86 -21.60
CA PHE A 91 6.92 0.87 -20.30
C PHE A 91 6.98 -0.52 -19.69
N LEU A 92 5.84 -1.23 -19.56
CA LEU A 92 5.80 -2.58 -18.99
C LEU A 92 6.70 -3.59 -19.72
N ARG A 93 6.87 -3.46 -21.05
CA ARG A 93 7.81 -4.27 -21.84
C ARG A 93 9.27 -3.88 -21.56
N ASN A 94 9.57 -2.59 -21.48
CA ASN A 94 10.91 -2.09 -21.18
C ASN A 94 11.42 -2.56 -19.81
N ILE A 95 10.53 -2.62 -18.81
CA ILE A 95 10.86 -3.11 -17.47
C ILE A 95 10.69 -4.64 -17.32
N GLY A 96 10.44 -5.36 -18.42
CA GLY A 96 10.46 -6.83 -18.47
C GLY A 96 9.25 -7.55 -17.86
N TYR A 97 8.16 -6.84 -17.55
CA TYR A 97 6.94 -7.46 -16.99
C TYR A 97 5.98 -8.00 -18.07
N LYS A 98 6.15 -7.58 -19.32
CA LYS A 98 5.40 -8.04 -20.49
C LYS A 98 6.34 -8.24 -21.66
N PHE A 99 5.91 -9.05 -22.63
CA PHE A 99 6.64 -9.36 -23.86
C PHE A 99 5.80 -8.93 -25.06
#